data_AF-X1IK96-F1
#
_entry.id   AF-X1IK96-F1
#
_cell.length_a   1.000
_cell.length_b   1.000
_cell.length_c   1.000
_cell.angle_alpha   90.00
_cell.angle_beta   90.00
_cell.angle_gamma   90.00
#
_symmetry.space_group_name_H-M   'P 1'
#
loop_
_entity.id
_entity.type
_entity.pdbx_description
1 polymer ?
#
loop_
_entity_poly.entity_id
_entity_poly.type
_entity_poly.pdbx_seq_one_letter_code
_entity_poly.pdbx_strand_id
1 'polypeptide(L)'
;MDELLFQNPWWKDKKNIENDINIKKLKKCKYTYKPQLFKAADLKSDAVYTLRGARQVGKTTLVKLIIKDLLGRNVNPRNIFYYSMDLVKDDKELFEIFVSWHQTVKGNSKRKYIFFDEATFVQNWEKSIKHIVDTFGLENK
;
A
#
# COMPACT_ATOMS: atom_id res chain seq x y z
N MET A 1 -8.70 -9.36 11.42
CA MET A 1 -7.56 -8.57 11.97
C MET A 1 -6.22 -9.24 11.70
N ASP A 2 -6.13 -10.58 11.83
CA ASP A 2 -4.88 -11.32 11.61
C ASP A 2 -4.34 -11.23 10.18
N GLU A 3 -5.21 -11.26 9.18
CA GLU A 3 -4.82 -11.09 7.78
C GLU A 3 -4.15 -9.73 7.51
N LEU A 4 -4.72 -8.64 8.04
CA LEU A 4 -4.13 -7.31 7.89
C LEU A 4 -2.73 -7.25 8.52
N LEU A 5 -2.54 -7.87 9.69
CA LEU A 5 -1.24 -7.94 10.36
C LEU A 5 -0.23 -8.79 9.58
N PHE A 6 -0.69 -9.86 8.92
CA PHE A 6 0.15 -10.71 8.08
C PHE A 6 0.66 -9.94 6.86
N GLN A 7 -0.20 -9.17 6.19
CA GLN A 7 0.17 -8.38 5.01
C GLN A 7 0.94 -7.09 5.36
N ASN A 8 0.80 -6.60 6.59
CA ASN A 8 1.42 -5.38 7.10
C ASN A 8 2.30 -5.65 8.34
N PRO A 9 3.34 -6.50 8.25
CA PRO A 9 4.12 -6.92 9.41
C PRO A 9 4.91 -5.77 10.05
N TRP A 10 5.11 -4.66 9.32
CA TRP A 10 5.74 -3.43 9.85
C TRP A 10 4.90 -2.71 10.91
N TRP A 11 3.61 -3.04 11.05
CA TRP A 11 2.76 -2.51 12.12
C TRP A 11 3.19 -2.96 13.52
N LYS A 12 3.87 -4.11 13.63
CA LYS A 12 4.46 -4.61 14.88
C LYS A 12 5.87 -4.04 15.10
N ASP A 13 6.72 -4.12 14.08
CA ASP A 13 8.06 -3.54 14.06
C ASP A 13 8.41 -3.11 12.64
N LYS A 14 8.81 -1.85 12.46
CA LYS A 14 9.27 -1.28 11.18
C LYS A 14 10.30 -2.18 10.48
N LYS A 15 11.18 -2.84 11.22
CA LYS A 15 12.24 -3.71 10.68
C LYS A 15 11.69 -4.95 9.97
N ASN A 16 10.45 -5.36 10.25
CA ASN A 16 9.85 -6.52 9.60
C ASN A 16 9.69 -6.34 8.08
N ILE A 17 9.73 -5.12 7.55
CA ILE A 17 9.78 -4.90 6.11
C ILE A 17 11.01 -5.56 5.46
N GLU A 18 12.13 -5.68 6.19
CA GLU A 18 13.33 -6.35 5.69
C GLU A 18 13.16 -7.87 5.54
N ASN A 19 12.09 -8.43 6.13
CA ASN A 19 11.76 -9.84 6.03
C ASN A 19 10.89 -10.19 4.82
N ASP A 20 10.35 -9.19 4.11
CA ASP A 20 9.55 -9.36 2.89
C ASP A 20 10.31 -10.15 1.81
N ILE A 21 9.61 -11.08 1.15
CA ILE A 21 10.20 -11.98 0.15
C ILE A 21 10.78 -11.21 -1.04
N ASN A 22 10.09 -10.19 -1.54
CA ASN A 22 10.53 -9.41 -2.69
C ASN A 22 11.77 -8.58 -2.33
N ILE A 23 11.79 -8.01 -1.13
CA ILE A 23 12.96 -7.26 -0.62
C ILE A 23 14.16 -8.19 -0.43
N LYS A 24 13.95 -9.37 0.16
CA LYS A 24 15.02 -10.39 0.32
C LYS A 24 15.57 -10.86 -1.02
N LYS A 25 14.71 -11.15 -1.99
CA LYS A 25 15.13 -11.55 -3.35
C LYS A 25 15.97 -10.46 -4.00
N LEU A 26 15.50 -9.21 -3.96
CA LEU A 26 16.21 -8.06 -4.54
C LEU A 26 17.60 -7.87 -3.90
N LYS A 27 17.73 -7.99 -2.57
CA LYS A 27 19.03 -7.89 -1.88
C LYS A 27 20.04 -8.95 -2.30
N LYS A 28 19.59 -10.13 -2.71
CA LYS A 28 20.45 -11.22 -3.18
C LYS A 28 20.94 -11.02 -4.62
N CYS A 29 20.32 -10.12 -5.39
CA CYS A 29 20.71 -9.85 -6.76
C CYS A 29 22.06 -9.10 -6.80
N LYS A 30 23.00 -9.59 -7.61
CA LYS A 30 24.31 -8.94 -7.84
C LYS A 30 24.16 -7.53 -8.43
N TYR A 31 23.18 -7.36 -9.32
CA TYR A 31 22.86 -6.08 -9.94
C TYR A 31 21.41 -5.73 -9.61
N THR A 32 21.20 -4.51 -9.11
CA THR A 32 19.87 -4.01 -8.80
C THR A 32 19.61 -2.77 -9.63
N TYR A 33 18.56 -2.81 -10.44
CA TYR A 33 18.05 -1.62 -11.09
C TYR A 33 17.15 -0.88 -10.10
N LYS A 34 17.46 0.39 -9.82
CA LYS A 34 16.60 1.28 -9.04
C LYS A 34 15.79 2.12 -10.03
N PRO A 35 14.54 1.76 -10.34
CA PRO A 35 13.72 2.55 -11.24
C PRO A 35 13.60 3.98 -10.70
N GLN A 36 13.85 4.97 -11.57
CA GLN A 36 13.68 6.38 -11.22
C GLN A 36 12.20 6.82 -11.22
N LEU A 37 11.30 5.92 -11.61
CA LEU A 37 9.90 6.23 -11.91
C LEU A 37 9.08 6.70 -10.69
N PHE A 38 9.35 6.18 -9.50
CA PHE A 38 8.55 6.49 -8.30
C PHE A 38 9.36 6.27 -7.01
N LYS A 39 9.47 7.30 -6.18
CA LYS A 39 10.01 7.28 -4.81
C LYS A 39 8.96 7.81 -3.84
N ALA A 40 9.12 7.57 -2.54
CA ALA A 40 8.19 8.14 -1.56
C ALA A 40 8.17 9.68 -1.58
N ALA A 41 9.28 10.30 -1.99
CA ALA A 41 9.38 11.74 -2.20
C ALA A 41 8.42 12.28 -3.28
N ASP A 42 7.94 11.44 -4.20
CA ASP A 42 7.05 11.84 -5.28
C ASP A 42 5.58 11.79 -4.84
N LEU A 43 5.28 11.09 -3.74
CA LEU A 43 3.94 10.97 -3.15
C LEU A 43 3.59 12.18 -2.26
N LYS A 44 3.70 13.40 -2.80
CA LYS A 44 3.41 14.66 -2.07
C LYS A 44 1.98 15.15 -2.20
N SER A 45 1.26 14.75 -3.24
CA SER A 45 -0.14 15.15 -3.44
C SER A 45 -1.08 14.05 -3.01
N ASP A 46 -2.14 14.39 -2.27
CA ASP A 46 -3.20 13.45 -1.90
C ASP A 46 -4.02 13.12 -3.14
N ALA A 47 -3.63 12.03 -3.80
CA ALA A 47 -4.14 11.61 -5.09
C ALA A 47 -4.12 10.09 -5.20
N VAL A 48 -4.94 9.59 -6.14
CA VAL A 48 -4.93 8.18 -6.53
C VAL A 48 -3.95 8.01 -7.68
N TYR A 49 -2.97 7.12 -7.50
CA TYR A 49 -1.98 6.77 -8.51
C TYR A 49 -2.23 5.34 -8.98
N THR A 50 -2.10 5.07 -10.27
CA THR A 50 -2.16 3.71 -10.81
C THR A 50 -0.81 3.29 -11.37
N LEU A 51 -0.26 2.18 -10.86
CA LEU A 51 0.96 1.57 -11.39
C LEU A 51 0.60 0.43 -12.36
N ARG A 52 0.88 0.61 -13.65
CA ARG A 52 0.59 -0.37 -14.70
C ARG A 52 1.87 -0.90 -15.36
N GLY A 53 1.78 -2.10 -15.94
CA GLY A 53 2.87 -2.76 -16.65
C GLY A 53 2.65 -4.26 -16.76
N ALA A 54 3.44 -4.93 -17.60
CA ALA A 54 3.34 -6.38 -17.82
C ALA A 54 3.53 -7.20 -16.53
N ARG A 55 3.13 -8.48 -16.56
CA ARG A 55 3.34 -9.41 -15.44
C ARG A 55 4.85 -9.56 -15.18
N GLN A 56 5.23 -9.70 -13.91
CA GLN A 56 6.62 -9.93 -13.47
C GLN A 56 7.63 -8.79 -13.75
N VAL A 57 7.20 -7.59 -14.13
CA VAL A 57 8.11 -6.42 -14.30
C VAL A 57 8.56 -5.78 -12.98
N GLY A 58 8.18 -6.32 -11.83
CA GLY A 58 8.61 -5.85 -10.51
C GLY A 58 7.72 -4.77 -9.85
N LYS A 59 6.44 -4.66 -10.25
CA LYS A 59 5.50 -3.68 -9.68
C LYS A 59 5.32 -3.84 -8.16
N THR A 60 5.02 -5.05 -7.68
CA THR A 60 4.92 -5.35 -6.25
C THR A 60 6.22 -5.03 -5.52
N THR A 61 7.38 -5.38 -6.11
CA THR A 61 8.69 -5.04 -5.54
C THR A 61 8.87 -3.54 -5.40
N LEU A 62 8.46 -2.74 -6.39
CA LEU A 62 8.50 -1.28 -6.33
C LEU A 62 7.62 -0.75 -5.18
N VAL A 63 6.39 -1.26 -5.05
CA VAL A 63 5.50 -0.89 -3.93
C VAL A 63 6.14 -1.19 -2.58
N LYS A 64 6.73 -2.37 -2.40
CA LYS A 64 7.43 -2.73 -1.15
C LYS A 64 8.65 -1.84 -0.89
N LEU A 65 9.38 -1.42 -1.93
CA LEU A 65 10.48 -0.47 -1.79
C LEU A 65 9.99 0.92 -1.38
N ILE A 66 8.86 1.38 -1.90
CA ILE A 66 8.24 2.65 -1.48
C ILE A 66 7.81 2.58 -0.02
N ILE A 67 7.17 1.50 0.41
CA ILE A 67 6.81 1.27 1.82
C ILE A 67 8.05 1.32 2.71
N LYS A 68 9.13 0.66 2.30
CA LYS A 68 10.41 0.70 3.01
C LYS A 68 10.98 2.13 3.11
N ASP A 69 10.95 2.91 2.03
CA ASP A 69 11.38 4.32 2.04
C ASP A 69 10.52 5.18 3.00
N LEU A 70 9.19 5.01 2.97
CA LEU A 70 8.27 5.68 3.90
C LEU A 70 8.58 5.36 5.37
N LEU A 71 8.83 4.09 5.68
CA LEU A 71 9.20 3.66 7.03
C LEU A 71 10.54 4.28 7.46
N GLY A 72 11.53 4.35 6.56
CA GLY A 72 12.83 5.00 6.78
C GLY A 72 12.72 6.52 7.00
N ARG A 73 11.71 7.16 6.42
CA ARG A 73 11.37 8.58 6.62
C ARG A 73 10.53 8.85 7.89
N ASN A 74 10.45 7.88 8.80
CA ASN A 74 9.71 7.98 10.06
C ASN A 74 8.20 8.20 9.93
N VAL A 75 7.59 7.83 8.79
CA VAL A 75 6.13 7.73 8.71
C VAL A 75 5.64 6.71 9.74
N ASN A 76 4.51 7.00 10.39
CA ASN A 76 3.90 6.07 11.34
C ASN A 76 3.56 4.76 10.60
N PRO A 77 4.04 3.59 11.06
CA PRO A 77 3.79 2.32 10.38
C PRO A 77 2.31 2.03 10.15
N ARG A 78 1.45 2.41 11.10
CA ARG A 78 -0.01 2.22 11.00
C ARG A 78 -0.65 3.05 9.90
N ASN A 79 -0.01 4.17 9.52
CA ASN A 79 -0.45 5.02 8.42
C ASN A 79 -0.03 4.48 7.04
N ILE A 80 0.71 3.36 7.00
CA ILE A 80 1.10 2.70 5.76
C ILE A 80 0.34 1.39 5.68
N PHE A 81 -0.62 1.33 4.78
CA PHE A 81 -1.47 0.17 4.55
C PHE A 81 -1.18 -0.43 3.18
N TYR A 82 -0.94 -1.73 3.17
CA TYR A 82 -0.79 -2.56 1.99
C TYR A 82 -1.81 -3.69 2.04
N TYR A 83 -2.42 -3.98 0.91
CA TYR A 83 -3.30 -5.12 0.75
C TYR A 83 -3.21 -5.68 -0.66
N SER A 84 -2.94 -6.98 -0.79
CA SER A 84 -3.05 -7.74 -2.05
C SER A 84 -4.51 -8.08 -2.27
N MET A 85 -5.07 -7.69 -3.42
CA MET A 85 -6.50 -7.90 -3.71
C MET A 85 -6.80 -9.23 -4.40
N ASP A 86 -5.84 -10.16 -4.42
CA ASP A 86 -5.95 -11.47 -5.08
C ASP A 86 -7.13 -12.32 -4.60
N LEU A 87 -7.49 -12.19 -3.32
CA LEU A 87 -8.56 -12.96 -2.66
C LEU A 87 -9.80 -12.13 -2.34
N VAL A 88 -9.83 -10.87 -2.78
CA VAL A 88 -10.99 -9.99 -2.55
C VAL A 88 -12.06 -10.35 -3.55
N LYS A 89 -13.24 -10.70 -3.05
CA LYS A 89 -14.38 -11.17 -3.85
C LYS A 89 -15.01 -10.05 -4.66
N ASP A 90 -15.26 -8.91 -4.05
CA ASP A 90 -16.03 -7.81 -4.65
C ASP A 90 -15.71 -6.42 -4.06
N ASP A 91 -16.36 -5.41 -4.64
CA ASP A 91 -16.21 -4.00 -4.31
C ASP A 91 -16.63 -3.67 -2.87
N LYS A 92 -17.56 -4.44 -2.29
CA LYS A 92 -18.02 -4.31 -0.90
C LYS A 92 -17.01 -4.87 0.08
N GLU A 93 -16.47 -6.06 -0.18
CA GLU A 93 -15.43 -6.64 0.67
C GLU A 93 -14.19 -5.74 0.72
N LEU A 94 -13.78 -5.16 -0.42
CA LEU A 94 -12.73 -4.15 -0.45
C LEU A 94 -13.03 -2.96 0.48
N PHE A 95 -14.26 -2.45 0.43
CA PHE A 95 -14.68 -1.34 1.29
C PHE A 95 -14.64 -1.72 2.77
N GLU A 96 -15.11 -2.91 3.14
CA GLU A 96 -15.08 -3.41 4.51
C GLU A 96 -13.64 -3.57 5.04
N ILE A 97 -12.75 -4.11 4.22
CA ILE A 97 -11.31 -4.22 4.53
C ILE A 97 -10.72 -2.83 4.79
N PHE A 98 -11.01 -1.86 3.92
CA PHE A 98 -10.56 -0.48 4.09
C PHE A 98 -11.08 0.11 5.41
N VAL A 99 -12.39 0.01 5.68
CA VAL A 99 -13.02 0.55 6.88
C VAL A 99 -12.42 -0.07 8.14
N SER A 100 -12.21 -1.39 8.13
CA SER A 100 -11.58 -2.11 9.24
C SER A 100 -10.20 -1.54 9.58
N TRP A 101 -9.35 -1.30 8.57
CA TRP A 101 -8.07 -0.64 8.78
C TRP A 101 -8.24 0.82 9.22
N HIS A 102 -9.09 1.60 8.54
CA HIS A 102 -9.27 3.02 8.81
C HIS A 102 -9.69 3.30 10.26
N GLN A 103 -10.54 2.44 10.84
CA GLN A 103 -10.91 2.52 12.25
C GLN A 103 -9.71 2.41 13.20
N THR A 104 -8.67 1.64 12.85
CA THR A 104 -7.45 1.49 13.67
C THR A 104 -6.56 2.72 13.69
N VAL A 105 -6.73 3.63 12.73
CA VAL A 105 -5.96 4.88 12.60
C VAL A 105 -6.82 6.12 12.77
N LYS A 106 -8.10 5.95 13.16
CA LYS A 106 -9.04 7.04 13.39
C LYS A 106 -8.48 8.02 14.44
N GLY A 107 -8.60 9.32 14.17
CA GLY A 107 -8.07 10.39 15.03
C GLY A 107 -6.60 10.74 14.80
N ASN A 108 -5.86 9.95 14.00
CA ASN A 108 -4.54 10.38 13.53
C ASN A 108 -4.71 11.34 12.34
N SER A 109 -4.41 12.62 12.51
CA SER A 109 -4.50 13.62 11.44
C SER A 109 -3.37 13.53 10.40
N LYS A 110 -2.30 12.77 10.69
CA LYS A 110 -1.18 12.63 9.74
C LYS A 110 -1.63 11.91 8.48
N ARG A 111 -0.94 12.21 7.38
CA ARG A 111 -1.13 11.57 6.08
C ARG A 111 -1.08 10.04 6.14
N LYS A 112 -1.89 9.40 5.31
CA LYS A 112 -1.97 7.94 5.15
C LYS A 112 -1.57 7.55 3.74
N TYR A 113 -0.90 6.41 3.62
CA TYR A 113 -0.45 5.82 2.37
C TYR A 113 -1.12 4.47 2.23
N ILE A 114 -1.90 4.29 1.16
CA ILE A 114 -2.69 3.09 0.91
C ILE A 114 -2.19 2.48 -0.40
N PHE A 115 -1.83 1.21 -0.34
CA PHE A 115 -1.29 0.44 -1.46
C PHE A 115 -2.17 -0.79 -1.68
N PHE A 116 -2.98 -0.74 -2.72
CA PHE A 116 -3.71 -1.91 -3.20
C PHE A 116 -2.92 -2.56 -4.34
N ASP A 117 -2.51 -3.80 -4.14
CA ASP A 117 -1.83 -4.59 -5.18
C ASP A 117 -2.83 -5.50 -5.90
N GLU A 118 -2.52 -5.84 -7.16
CA GLU A 118 -3.34 -6.73 -7.99
C GLU A 118 -4.81 -6.29 -8.11
N ALA A 119 -5.03 -4.97 -8.26
CA ALA A 119 -6.36 -4.40 -8.23
C ALA A 119 -7.33 -4.92 -9.30
N THR A 120 -6.79 -5.40 -10.41
CA THR A 120 -7.58 -5.95 -11.53
C THR A 120 -8.32 -7.24 -11.18
N PHE A 121 -8.03 -7.88 -10.05
CA PHE A 121 -8.77 -9.06 -9.59
C PHE A 121 -10.17 -8.72 -9.06
N VAL A 122 -10.38 -7.48 -8.60
CA VAL A 122 -11.68 -7.04 -8.07
C VAL A 122 -12.46 -6.34 -9.17
N GLN A 123 -13.64 -6.85 -9.50
CA GLN A 123 -14.51 -6.21 -10.47
C GLN A 123 -14.99 -4.84 -9.94
N ASN A 124 -14.95 -3.80 -10.77
CA ASN A 124 -15.31 -2.43 -10.40
C ASN A 124 -14.48 -1.83 -9.24
N TRP A 125 -13.24 -2.27 -9.02
CA TRP A 125 -12.37 -1.75 -7.95
C TRP A 125 -12.29 -0.21 -7.96
N GLU A 126 -12.33 0.42 -9.13
CA GLU A 126 -12.31 1.87 -9.29
C GLU A 126 -13.49 2.57 -8.59
N LYS A 127 -14.67 1.93 -8.55
CA LYS A 127 -15.85 2.46 -7.85
C LYS A 127 -15.65 2.45 -6.34
N SER A 128 -15.09 1.37 -5.78
CA SER A 128 -14.74 1.32 -4.35
C SER A 128 -13.72 2.38 -3.99
N ILE A 129 -12.66 2.52 -4.78
CA ILE A 129 -11.63 3.54 -4.52
C ILE A 129 -12.21 4.95 -4.60
N LYS A 130 -13.02 5.25 -5.62
CA LYS A 130 -13.73 6.53 -5.72
C LYS A 130 -14.60 6.77 -4.49
N HIS A 131 -15.40 5.78 -4.08
CA HIS A 131 -16.26 5.90 -2.91
C HIS A 131 -15.47 6.14 -1.61
N ILE A 132 -14.36 5.44 -1.44
CA ILE A 132 -13.44 5.64 -0.30
C ILE A 132 -12.90 7.08 -0.30
N VAL A 133 -12.44 7.59 -1.45
CA VAL A 133 -11.89 8.94 -1.55
C VAL A 133 -12.96 10.00 -1.31
N ASP A 134 -14.16 9.84 -1.88
CA ASP A 134 -15.27 10.78 -1.70
C ASP A 134 -15.75 10.82 -0.23
N THR A 135 -15.67 9.68 0.48
CA THR A 135 -16.17 9.54 1.86
C THR A 135 -15.13 9.91 2.91
N PHE A 136 -13.86 9.57 2.69
CA PHE A 136 -12.79 9.66 3.70
C PHE A 136 -11.58 10.49 3.25
N GLY A 137 -11.45 10.75 1.96
CA GLY A 137 -10.23 11.27 1.36
C GLY A 137 -10.03 12.78 1.53
N LEU A 138 -11.08 13.55 1.83
CA LEU A 138 -11.03 15.01 1.69
C LEU A 138 -11.88 15.75 2.75
N GLU A 139 -11.43 15.75 4.00
CA GLU A 139 -11.87 16.75 5.01
C GLU A 139 -11.15 18.10 4.87
N ASN A 140 -10.64 18.44 3.68
CA ASN A 140 -10.08 19.77 3.40
C ASN A 140 -10.81 20.39 2.20
N LYS A 141 -11.97 20.97 2.46
CA LYS A 141 -12.47 22.15 1.75
C LYS A 141 -12.51 23.31 2.73
#